data_AF-I3E1K6-F1
#
_entry.id   AF-I3E1K6-F1
#
_cell.length_a   1.000
_cell.length_b   1.000
_cell.length_c   1.000
_cell.angle_alpha   90.00
_cell.angle_beta   90.00
_cell.angle_gamma   90.00
#
_symmetry.space_group_name_H-M   'P 1'
#
loop_
_entity.id
_entity.type
_entity.pdbx_description
1 polymer ?
#
loop_
_entity_poly.entity_id
_entity_poly.type
_entity_poly.pdbx_seq_one_letter_code
_entity_poly.pdbx_strand_id
1 'polypeptide(L)'
;MYVETQEEELIIRREPHGEVLARHPLCHGKGELIKNRQHTRDRSKGIHAYKETVIRQFKDQEKAEQFIHEVGIRYPRYIRDQLQVIQCAITQYRQDIDEALAVCIKDQLWSANDLRDIAQHFTRLKETKTSKPNSIQEPKNINPAIKATAATREMDDYIKILGGASS
;
A
#
# COMPACT_ATOMS: atom_id res chain seq x y z
N MET A 1 33.75 6.77 29.41
CA MET A 1 32.30 6.95 29.24
C MET A 1 31.72 7.06 30.64
N TYR A 2 31.17 8.22 30.96
CA TYR A 2 30.64 8.56 32.28
C TYR A 2 29.13 8.73 32.14
N VAL A 3 28.37 8.16 33.07
CA VAL A 3 26.91 8.25 33.09
C VAL A 3 26.52 8.90 34.41
N GLU A 4 25.77 9.99 34.33
CA GLU A 4 25.33 10.76 35.48
C GLU A 4 23.80 10.86 35.47
N THR A 5 23.19 10.78 36.64
CA THR A 5 21.75 10.97 36.83
C THR A 5 21.50 12.30 37.53
N GLN A 6 20.84 13.23 36.86
CA GLN A 6 20.42 14.51 37.44
C GLN A 6 18.93 14.73 37.14
N GLU A 7 18.14 15.07 38.17
CA GLU A 7 16.76 15.60 38.04
C GLU A 7 15.88 14.91 36.98
N GLU A 8 15.69 13.59 37.09
CA GLU A 8 14.89 12.78 36.14
C GLU A 8 15.50 12.59 34.74
N GLU A 9 16.79 12.85 34.56
CA GLU A 9 17.50 12.59 33.30
C GLU A 9 18.81 11.81 33.50
N LEU A 10 19.08 10.91 32.56
CA LEU A 10 20.34 10.23 32.33
C LEU A 10 21.18 11.03 31.32
N ILE A 11 22.35 11.46 31.76
CA ILE A 11 23.30 12.24 30.98
C ILE A 11 24.53 11.36 30.68
N ILE A 12 24.83 11.17 29.41
CA ILE A 12 25.98 10.39 28.95
C ILE A 12 27.10 11.36 28.51
N ARG A 13 28.30 11.22 29.08
CA ARG A 13 29.49 12.03 28.77
C ARG A 13 30.69 11.16 28.40
N ARG A 14 31.65 11.72 27.67
CA ARG A 14 32.95 11.04 27.40
C ARG A 14 33.85 11.04 28.64
N GLU A 15 33.89 12.18 29.34
CA GLU A 15 34.71 12.50 30.53
C GLU A 15 33.83 13.15 31.61
N PRO A 16 34.21 13.13 32.89
CA PRO A 16 33.37 13.63 34.00
C PRO A 16 32.93 15.10 33.87
N HIS A 17 33.77 15.96 33.31
CA HIS A 17 33.46 17.37 32.99
C HIS A 17 33.38 17.65 31.48
N GLY A 18 33.29 16.59 30.67
CA GLY A 18 33.27 16.69 29.22
C GLY A 18 31.89 17.05 28.65
N GLU A 19 31.88 17.24 27.33
CA GLU A 19 30.67 17.50 26.55
C GLU A 19 29.63 16.39 26.72
N VAL A 20 28.35 16.80 26.78
CA VAL A 20 27.21 15.90 26.89
C VAL A 20 26.96 15.25 25.53
N LEU A 21 27.11 13.93 25.47
CA LEU A 21 26.91 13.14 24.26
C LEU A 21 25.44 12.78 24.04
N ALA A 22 24.68 12.58 25.12
CA ALA A 22 23.24 12.30 25.05
C ALA A 22 22.55 12.60 26.38
N ARG A 23 21.27 12.98 26.30
CA ARG A 23 20.35 13.15 27.44
C ARG A 23 19.13 12.27 27.22
N HIS A 24 18.71 11.55 28.25
CA HIS A 24 17.55 10.66 28.23
C HIS A 24 16.69 10.90 29.47
N PRO A 25 15.37 11.09 29.34
CA PRO A 25 14.51 11.12 30.52
C PRO A 25 14.50 9.74 31.20
N LEU A 26 14.53 9.74 32.54
CA LEU A 26 14.47 8.56 33.37
C LEU A 26 13.05 7.97 33.27
N CYS A 27 12.98 6.74 32.77
CA CYS A 27 11.73 6.01 32.66
C CYS A 27 11.36 5.42 34.04
N HIS A 28 10.21 5.82 34.58
CA HIS A 28 9.67 5.27 35.83
C HIS A 28 8.81 4.01 35.61
N GLY A 29 8.57 3.62 34.35
CA GLY A 29 7.80 2.43 33.96
C GLY A 29 8.70 1.28 33.47
N LYS A 30 8.30 0.02 33.72
CA LYS A 30 8.97 -1.16 33.16
C LYS A 30 8.36 -1.50 31.80
N GLY A 31 9.19 -1.59 30.75
CA GLY A 31 8.80 -2.13 29.44
C GLY A 31 8.54 -1.11 28.32
N GLU A 32 8.74 0.19 28.55
CA GLU A 32 8.57 1.21 27.51
C GLU A 32 9.90 1.56 26.83
N LEU A 33 9.95 1.42 25.50
CA LEU A 33 11.09 1.84 24.69
C LEU A 33 11.04 3.36 24.47
N ILE A 34 11.62 4.13 25.38
CA ILE A 34 11.79 5.58 25.20
C ILE A 34 12.96 5.85 24.25
N LYS A 35 12.70 5.78 22.94
CA LYS A 35 13.68 6.12 21.91
C LYS A 35 13.43 7.54 21.39
N ASN A 36 14.37 8.45 21.64
CA ASN A 36 14.31 9.79 21.06
C ASN A 36 14.43 9.71 19.52
N ARG A 37 13.45 10.27 18.80
CA ARG A 37 13.37 10.29 17.32
C ARG A 37 14.54 11.07 16.68
N GLN A 38 15.25 11.89 17.45
CA GLN A 38 16.42 12.64 16.97
C GLN A 38 17.66 11.76 16.75
N HIS A 39 17.73 10.54 17.31
CA HIS A 39 18.81 9.59 17.02
C HIS A 39 18.65 8.84 15.69
N THR A 40 17.56 9.06 14.96
CA THR A 40 17.39 8.52 13.61
C THR A 40 17.81 9.56 12.57
N ARG A 41 18.77 9.19 11.72
CA ARG A 41 19.21 9.94 10.53
C ARG A 41 18.01 10.61 9.83
N ASP A 42 18.14 11.89 9.47
CA ASP A 42 17.11 12.60 8.72
C ASP A 42 16.87 11.92 7.36
N ARG A 43 15.81 11.11 7.30
CA ARG A 43 15.41 10.37 6.09
C ARG A 43 14.68 11.28 5.09
N SER A 44 14.28 12.48 5.49
CA SER A 44 13.47 13.41 4.70
C SER A 44 14.22 13.86 3.45
N LYS A 45 15.52 14.15 3.59
CA LYS A 45 16.41 14.51 2.46
C LYS A 45 16.46 13.42 1.39
N GLY A 46 16.53 12.15 1.81
CA GLY A 46 16.55 11.01 0.90
C GLY A 46 15.21 10.78 0.20
N ILE A 47 14.09 11.06 0.88
CA ILE A 47 12.76 10.96 0.26
C ILE A 47 12.56 12.06 -0.78
N HIS A 48 13.00 13.30 -0.52
CA HIS A 48 12.84 14.39 -1.48
C HIS A 48 13.59 14.10 -2.79
N ALA A 49 14.87 13.71 -2.70
CA ALA A 49 15.64 13.30 -3.88
C ALA A 49 15.01 12.10 -4.62
N TYR A 50 14.41 11.17 -3.87
CA TYR A 50 13.72 10.04 -4.47
C TYR A 50 12.46 10.47 -5.24
N LYS A 51 11.66 11.38 -4.68
CA LYS A 51 10.50 11.96 -5.38
C LYS A 51 10.92 12.60 -6.70
N GLU A 52 11.94 13.45 -6.68
CA GLU A 52 12.46 14.12 -7.88
C GLU A 52 12.92 13.12 -8.94
N THR A 53 13.60 12.04 -8.52
CA THR A 53 14.04 10.96 -9.42
C THR A 53 12.86 10.25 -10.07
N VAL A 54 11.75 10.05 -9.35
CA VAL A 54 10.55 9.43 -9.89
C VAL A 54 9.80 10.39 -10.83
N ILE A 55 9.66 11.68 -10.46
CA ILE A 55 9.01 12.71 -11.30
C ILE A 55 9.67 12.80 -12.68
N ARG A 56 11.00 12.80 -12.72
CA ARG A 56 11.78 12.91 -13.97
C ARG A 56 11.59 11.75 -14.96
N GLN A 57 10.97 10.64 -14.53
CA GLN A 57 10.71 9.50 -15.40
C GLN A 57 9.40 9.62 -16.19
N PHE A 58 8.52 10.55 -15.81
CA PHE A 58 7.29 10.85 -16.55
C PHE A 58 7.54 11.89 -17.64
N LYS A 59 6.72 11.87 -18.69
CA LYS A 59 6.76 12.90 -19.74
C LYS A 59 6.20 14.23 -19.23
N ASP A 60 5.10 14.16 -18.50
CA ASP A 60 4.44 15.31 -17.89
C ASP A 60 4.86 15.42 -16.42
N GLN A 61 5.91 16.20 -16.19
CA GLN A 61 6.50 16.35 -14.85
C GLN A 61 5.58 17.11 -13.90
N GLU A 62 4.75 18.02 -14.40
CA GLU A 62 3.80 18.80 -13.58
C GLU A 62 2.72 17.88 -13.00
N LYS A 63 2.13 17.03 -13.86
CA LYS A 63 1.18 16.00 -13.42
C LYS A 63 1.82 15.00 -12.44
N ALA A 64 3.05 14.59 -12.71
CA ALA A 64 3.76 13.65 -11.85
C ALA A 64 4.06 14.27 -10.47
N GLU A 65 4.44 15.54 -10.44
CA GLU A 65 4.66 16.28 -9.20
C GLU A 65 3.37 16.38 -8.38
N GLN A 66 2.26 16.77 -9.02
CA GLN A 66 0.94 16.81 -8.37
C GLN A 66 0.58 15.45 -7.76
N PHE A 67 0.70 14.37 -8.55
CA PHE A 67 0.37 13.03 -8.09
C PHE A 67 1.23 12.57 -6.91
N ILE A 68 2.55 12.77 -6.99
CA ILE A 68 3.48 12.37 -5.92
C ILE A 68 3.32 13.25 -4.68
N HIS A 69 2.91 14.50 -4.84
CA HIS A 69 2.55 15.39 -3.75
C HIS A 69 1.35 14.84 -2.98
N GLU A 70 0.25 14.56 -3.67
CA GLU A 70 -0.98 14.01 -3.08
C GLU A 70 -0.76 12.65 -2.40
N VAL A 71 -0.02 11.75 -3.04
CA VAL A 71 0.39 10.47 -2.45
C VAL A 71 1.21 10.71 -1.16
N GLY A 72 2.08 11.71 -1.15
CA GLY A 72 2.87 12.11 0.01
C GLY A 72 2.03 12.64 1.18
N ILE A 73 0.96 13.38 0.89
CA ILE A 73 0.02 13.87 1.90
C ILE A 73 -0.79 12.72 2.50
N ARG A 74 -1.31 11.81 1.66
CA ARG A 74 -2.15 10.69 2.12
C ARG A 74 -1.37 9.61 2.84
N TYR A 75 -0.14 9.32 2.41
CA TYR A 75 0.67 8.22 2.91
C TYR A 75 2.03 8.68 3.44
N PRO A 76 2.11 9.59 4.42
CA PRO A 76 3.37 10.15 4.89
C PRO A 76 4.29 9.08 5.50
N ARG A 77 3.73 8.10 6.21
CA ARG A 77 4.46 6.97 6.78
C ARG A 77 5.01 6.01 5.71
N TYR A 78 4.29 5.85 4.61
CA TYR A 78 4.56 4.83 3.58
C TYR A 78 5.06 5.44 2.26
N ILE A 79 5.48 6.71 2.27
CA ILE A 79 5.86 7.42 1.04
C ILE A 79 7.00 6.72 0.28
N ARG A 80 7.95 6.11 1.00
CA ARG A 80 9.02 5.34 0.37
C ARG A 80 8.48 4.14 -0.40
N ASP A 81 7.58 3.39 0.22
CA ASP A 81 7.01 2.18 -0.36
C ASP A 81 6.12 2.53 -1.56
N GLN A 82 5.35 3.63 -1.44
CA GLN A 82 4.57 4.17 -2.56
C GLN A 82 5.48 4.55 -3.74
N LEU A 83 6.58 5.26 -3.50
CA LEU A 83 7.55 5.63 -4.54
C LEU A 83 8.20 4.39 -5.19
N GLN A 84 8.48 3.35 -4.42
CA GLN A 84 9.00 2.08 -4.95
C GLN A 84 8.00 1.41 -5.89
N VAL A 85 6.72 1.33 -5.49
CA VAL A 85 5.67 0.78 -6.35
C VAL A 85 5.51 1.59 -7.63
N ILE A 86 5.52 2.93 -7.54
CA ILE A 86 5.46 3.81 -8.72
C ILE A 86 6.65 3.55 -9.64
N GLN A 87 7.86 3.46 -9.11
CA GLN A 87 9.07 3.18 -9.89
C GLN A 87 9.01 1.83 -10.60
N CYS A 88 8.51 0.79 -9.92
CA CYS A 88 8.26 -0.51 -10.52
C CYS A 88 7.22 -0.41 -11.66
N ALA A 89 6.11 0.30 -11.44
CA ALA A 89 5.07 0.49 -12.45
C ALA A 89 5.58 1.22 -13.69
N ILE A 90 6.39 2.28 -13.52
CA ILE A 90 7.05 2.99 -14.64
C ILE A 90 7.94 2.05 -15.45
N THR A 91 8.72 1.21 -14.76
CA THR A 91 9.66 0.28 -15.41
C THR A 91 8.90 -0.79 -16.21
N GLN A 92 7.80 -1.30 -15.65
CA GLN A 92 7.02 -2.38 -16.23
C GLN A 92 6.08 -1.91 -17.36
N TYR A 93 5.45 -0.75 -17.20
CA TYR A 93 4.40 -0.24 -18.08
C TYR A 93 4.77 1.09 -18.74
N ARG A 94 6.04 1.22 -19.16
CA ARG A 94 6.62 2.48 -19.66
C ARG A 94 5.82 3.16 -20.78
N GLN A 95 5.12 2.40 -21.61
CA GLN A 95 4.32 2.94 -22.72
C GLN A 95 2.96 3.50 -22.25
N ASP A 96 2.44 3.00 -21.14
CA ASP A 96 1.07 3.24 -20.67
C ASP A 96 1.04 4.12 -19.41
N ILE A 97 2.19 4.32 -18.76
CA ILE A 97 2.26 4.96 -17.45
C ILE A 97 1.83 6.43 -17.46
N ASP A 98 2.13 7.18 -18.53
CA ASP A 98 1.70 8.58 -18.67
C ASP A 98 0.18 8.69 -18.86
N GLU A 99 -0.41 7.75 -19.60
CA GLU A 99 -1.86 7.66 -19.81
C GLU A 99 -2.56 7.27 -18.51
N ALA A 100 -1.98 6.33 -17.76
CA ALA A 100 -2.45 5.93 -16.44
C ALA A 100 -2.40 7.09 -15.44
N LEU A 101 -1.31 7.86 -15.42
CA LEU A 101 -1.18 9.04 -14.58
C LEU A 101 -2.28 10.07 -14.84
N ALA A 102 -2.60 10.32 -16.12
CA ALA A 102 -3.67 11.25 -16.49
C ALA A 102 -5.03 10.80 -15.96
N VAL A 103 -5.34 9.50 -16.02
CA VAL A 103 -6.57 8.94 -15.45
C VAL A 103 -6.56 9.02 -13.92
N CYS A 104 -5.44 8.69 -13.26
CA CYS A 104 -5.33 8.82 -11.82
C CYS A 104 -5.65 10.24 -11.33
N ILE A 105 -5.14 11.26 -12.02
CA ILE A 105 -5.41 12.66 -11.67
C ILE A 105 -6.86 13.03 -11.93
N LYS A 106 -7.40 12.63 -13.09
CA LYS A 106 -8.79 12.90 -13.48
C LYS A 106 -9.79 12.31 -12.48
N ASP A 107 -9.56 11.07 -12.07
CA ASP A 107 -10.45 10.31 -11.21
C ASP A 107 -10.08 10.44 -9.73
N GLN A 108 -9.10 11.29 -9.41
CA GLN A 108 -8.60 11.54 -8.05
C GLN A 108 -8.20 10.27 -7.31
N LEU A 109 -7.52 9.37 -8.02
CA LEU A 109 -6.89 8.17 -7.48
C LEU A 109 -5.45 8.50 -7.12
N TRP A 110 -5.14 8.46 -5.84
CA TRP A 110 -3.86 8.96 -5.31
C TRP A 110 -3.11 7.88 -4.54
N SER A 111 -3.00 6.68 -5.11
CA SER A 111 -2.16 5.62 -4.58
C SER A 111 -1.30 5.00 -5.69
N ALA A 112 -0.13 4.49 -5.32
CA ALA A 112 0.76 3.81 -6.25
C ALA A 112 0.14 2.54 -6.83
N ASN A 113 -0.72 1.87 -6.06
CA ASN A 113 -1.44 0.68 -6.52
C ASN A 113 -2.43 1.05 -7.62
N ASP A 114 -3.21 2.12 -7.47
CA ASP A 114 -4.15 2.57 -8.50
C ASP A 114 -3.42 2.86 -9.82
N LEU A 115 -2.30 3.58 -9.75
CA LEU A 115 -1.47 3.87 -10.93
C LEU A 115 -0.99 2.57 -11.61
N ARG A 116 -0.49 1.62 -10.83
CA ARG A 116 -0.03 0.32 -11.33
C ARG A 116 -1.16 -0.45 -11.99
N ASP A 117 -2.32 -0.50 -11.34
CA ASP A 117 -3.45 -1.32 -11.78
C ASP A 117 -4.08 -0.74 -13.05
N ILE A 118 -4.16 0.59 -13.17
CA ILE A 118 -4.59 1.28 -14.40
C ILE A 118 -3.58 1.07 -15.53
N ALA A 119 -2.29 1.24 -15.27
CA ALA A 119 -1.25 1.02 -16.27
C ALA A 119 -1.27 -0.42 -16.79
N GLN A 120 -1.40 -1.39 -15.88
CA GLN A 120 -1.56 -2.79 -16.23
C GLN A 120 -2.81 -3.05 -17.08
N HIS A 121 -3.93 -2.43 -16.74
CA HIS A 121 -5.17 -2.55 -17.52
C HIS A 121 -4.99 -2.04 -18.96
N PHE A 122 -4.29 -0.91 -19.15
CA PHE A 122 -4.00 -0.39 -20.48
C PHE A 122 -3.07 -1.29 -21.30
N THR A 123 -2.03 -1.85 -20.68
CA THR A 123 -1.16 -2.81 -21.36
C THR A 123 -1.94 -4.02 -21.86
N ARG A 124 -2.79 -4.63 -21.00
CA ARG A 124 -3.65 -5.76 -21.40
C ARG A 124 -4.61 -5.39 -22.54
N LEU A 125 -5.18 -4.20 -22.53
CA LEU A 125 -6.07 -3.73 -23.59
C LEU A 125 -5.34 -3.57 -24.93
N LYS A 126 -4.05 -3.20 -24.92
CA LYS A 126 -3.23 -3.06 -26.14
C LYS A 126 -2.79 -4.43 -26.68
N GLU A 127 -2.49 -5.38 -25.80
CA GLU A 127 -2.19 -6.79 -26.15
C GLU A 127 -3.40 -7.47 -26.82
N THR A 128 -4.59 -7.28 -26.27
CA THR A 128 -5.84 -7.85 -26.83
C THR A 128 -6.26 -7.24 -28.17
N LYS A 129 -5.86 -6.01 -28.47
CA LYS A 129 -6.16 -5.33 -29.75
C LYS A 129 -5.17 -5.67 -30.88
N THR A 130 -3.96 -6.08 -30.55
CA THR A 130 -2.92 -6.48 -31.53
C THR A 130 -3.03 -7.95 -31.94
N SER A 131 -3.68 -8.77 -31.11
CA SER A 131 -4.24 -10.05 -31.53
C SER A 131 -5.58 -9.80 -32.25
N LYS A 132 -5.76 -10.28 -33.48
CA LYS A 132 -7.06 -10.32 -34.15
C LYS A 132 -8.12 -10.92 -33.21
N PRO A 133 -9.43 -10.59 -33.34
CA PRO A 133 -10.46 -11.03 -32.41
C PRO A 133 -10.68 -12.54 -32.58
N ASN A 134 -9.91 -13.35 -31.86
CA ASN A 134 -10.36 -14.69 -31.54
C ASN A 134 -11.39 -14.54 -30.42
N SER A 135 -12.65 -14.68 -30.85
CA SER A 135 -13.86 -15.00 -30.10
C SER A 135 -13.73 -15.00 -28.57
N ILE A 136 -14.61 -14.23 -27.93
CA ILE A 136 -14.95 -14.31 -26.53
C ILE A 136 -14.97 -15.79 -26.12
N GLN A 137 -13.95 -16.22 -25.39
CA GLN A 137 -14.11 -17.36 -24.52
C GLN A 137 -14.40 -16.76 -23.15
N GLU A 138 -15.66 -16.87 -22.76
CA GLU A 138 -16.10 -16.70 -21.38
C GLU A 138 -15.06 -17.33 -20.43
N PRO A 139 -14.74 -16.71 -19.29
CA PRO A 139 -13.92 -17.37 -18.30
C PRO A 139 -14.67 -18.59 -17.75
N LYS A 140 -14.44 -19.76 -18.35
CA LYS A 140 -14.70 -21.05 -17.72
C LYS A 140 -13.68 -21.24 -16.60
N ASN A 141 -13.90 -20.53 -15.50
CA ASN A 141 -13.42 -20.96 -14.20
C ASN A 141 -14.61 -20.94 -13.24
N ILE A 142 -15.53 -21.87 -13.47
CA ILE A 142 -16.54 -22.23 -12.49
C ILE A 142 -15.79 -23.03 -11.43
N ASN A 143 -15.43 -22.38 -10.32
CA ASN A 143 -15.10 -23.08 -9.09
C ASN A 143 -16.20 -24.13 -8.82
N PRO A 144 -15.89 -25.43 -8.63
CA PRO A 144 -16.89 -26.43 -8.32
C PRO A 144 -17.60 -26.19 -6.97
N ALA A 145 -17.13 -25.21 -6.18
CA ALA A 145 -17.72 -24.82 -4.90
C ALA A 145 -18.98 -23.92 -4.99
N ILE A 146 -19.39 -23.46 -6.18
CA ILE A 146 -20.56 -22.55 -6.31
C ILE A 146 -21.86 -23.31 -6.67
N LYS A 147 -21.81 -24.62 -6.94
CA LYS A 147 -23.03 -25.45 -7.11
C LYS A 147 -23.39 -26.19 -5.82
N ALA A 148 -23.65 -25.45 -4.75
CA ALA A 148 -24.44 -25.98 -3.65
C ALA A 148 -25.93 -25.81 -3.99
N THR A 149 -26.48 -26.72 -4.78
CA THR A 149 -27.94 -26.89 -4.87
C THR A 149 -28.34 -27.82 -3.73
N ALA A 150 -29.00 -27.28 -2.71
CA ALA A 150 -29.65 -28.13 -1.71
C ALA A 150 -30.62 -29.07 -2.43
N ALA A 151 -30.59 -30.37 -2.10
CA ALA A 151 -31.57 -31.30 -2.60
C ALA A 151 -32.96 -30.88 -2.08
N THR A 152 -33.77 -30.28 -2.94
CA THR A 152 -35.20 -30.14 -2.68
C THR A 152 -35.80 -31.53 -2.72
N ARG A 153 -36.03 -32.11 -1.54
CA ARG A 153 -36.87 -33.29 -1.39
C ARG A 153 -38.29 -32.92 -1.83
N GLU A 154 -38.91 -33.79 -2.61
CA GLU A 154 -40.30 -33.57 -3.03
C GLU A 154 -41.22 -33.48 -1.80
N MET A 155 -42.17 -32.53 -1.85
CA MET A 155 -43.09 -32.20 -0.74
C MET A 155 -43.99 -33.36 -0.28
N ASP A 156 -43.99 -34.48 -0.99
CA ASP A 156 -44.78 -35.68 -0.68
C ASP A 156 -44.34 -36.36 0.63
N ASP A 157 -43.06 -36.26 1.02
CA ASP A 157 -42.56 -36.81 2.28
C ASP A 157 -43.19 -36.14 3.52
N TYR A 158 -43.51 -34.85 3.43
CA TYR A 158 -44.11 -34.10 4.55
C TYR A 158 -45.56 -34.51 4.82
N ILE A 159 -46.33 -34.84 3.78
CA ILE A 159 -47.73 -35.29 3.92
C ILE A 159 -47.78 -36.65 4.62
N LYS A 160 -46.78 -37.51 4.40
CA LYS A 160 -46.72 -38.86 4.98
C LYS A 160 -46.35 -38.86 6.48
N ILE A 161 -45.62 -37.85 6.94
CA ILE A 161 -45.27 -37.66 8.36
C ILE A 161 -46.42 -37.02 9.13
N LEU A 162 -47.23 -36.18 8.47
CA LEU A 162 -48.45 -35.60 9.05
C LEU A 162 -49.68 -36.51 8.89
N GLY A 163 -49.46 -37.83 8.76
CA GLY A 163 -50.47 -38.86 8.85
C GLY A 163 -50.94 -39.06 10.29
N GLY A 164 -51.69 -38.09 10.83
CA GLY A 164 -52.50 -38.30 12.01
C GLY A 164 -53.71 -39.17 11.65
N ALA A 165 -53.57 -40.49 11.73
CA ALA A 165 -54.71 -41.39 11.76
C ALA A 165 -55.33 -41.37 13.16
N SER A 166 -56.54 -40.83 13.30
CA SER A 166 -57.54 -41.14 14.32
C SER A 166 -58.75 -40.24 14.02
N SER A 167 -60.01 -40.65 13.96
CA SER A 167 -60.74 -41.92 13.96
C SER A 167 -62.17 -41.52 13.54
#